data_AF-A0A401SRS3-F1
#
_entry.id   AF-A0A401SRS3-F1
#
_cell.length_a   1.000
_cell.length_b   1.000
_cell.length_c   1.000
_cell.angle_alpha   90.00
_cell.angle_beta   90.00
_cell.angle_gamma   90.00
#
_symmetry.space_group_name_H-M   'P 1'
#
loop_
_entity.id
_entity.type
_entity.pdbx_description
1 polymer ?
#
loop_
_entity_poly.entity_id
_entity_poly.type
_entity_poly.pdbx_seq_one_letter_code
_entity_poly.pdbx_strand_id
1 'polypeptide(L)'
;MDHSVGKGKDQGPVQHRAKVYRQVTLESLKRVVVIEDIKRYKTILELPSQTKENLMEALNELKKKIPSQEVLLSTKIGHTVNKMRKNSDPEVATLAQSIYTMWKTFMKENRNKQSIEVRCDPKTESLRSNARKLLSEALELKNDDLLIENIEREIFHQCSRLINIPYRRTVRTLVFTLKQKSEVREQVKTYRLPVKQLIENHKK
;
A
#
# COMPACT_ATOMS: atom_id res chain seq x y z
N MET A 1 60.64 23.80 25.18
CA MET A 1 59.85 24.70 24.32
C MET A 1 59.90 24.12 22.93
N ASP A 2 58.85 23.46 22.47
CA ASP A 2 58.62 23.24 21.04
C ASP A 2 57.12 23.05 20.82
N HIS A 3 56.52 24.07 20.20
CA HIS A 3 55.14 24.08 19.77
C HIS A 3 55.05 23.40 18.40
N SER A 4 54.27 22.33 18.30
CA SER A 4 53.84 21.80 16.99
C SER A 4 52.31 21.72 16.94
N VAL A 5 51.76 22.72 16.26
CA VAL A 5 50.35 22.87 15.90
C VAL A 5 50.00 21.84 14.82
N GLY A 6 49.24 20.82 15.19
CA GLY A 6 48.63 19.88 14.26
C GLY A 6 47.32 20.44 13.70
N LYS A 7 47.35 20.90 12.44
CA LYS A 7 46.19 21.40 11.68
C LYS A 7 45.05 20.37 11.62
N GLY A 8 43.85 20.81 11.97
CA GLY A 8 42.60 20.07 11.75
C GLY A 8 42.36 19.82 10.27
N LYS A 9 42.08 18.56 9.92
CA LYS A 9 41.57 18.19 8.60
C LYS A 9 40.06 18.42 8.57
N ASP A 10 39.69 19.51 7.92
CA ASP A 10 38.32 19.83 7.55
C ASP A 10 37.78 18.74 6.61
N GLN A 11 36.76 18.01 7.05
CA GLN A 11 36.08 17.03 6.22
C GLN A 11 35.02 17.76 5.40
N GLY A 12 35.30 17.96 4.11
CA GLY A 12 34.36 18.56 3.16
C GLY A 12 33.01 17.82 3.10
N PRO A 13 31.95 18.49 2.65
CA PRO A 13 30.58 18.00 2.74
C PRO A 13 30.38 16.74 1.89
N VAL A 14 29.79 15.71 2.49
CA VAL A 14 29.43 14.45 1.84
C VAL A 14 28.39 14.72 0.74
N GLN A 15 28.81 14.71 -0.52
CA GLN A 15 27.91 14.82 -1.67
C GLN A 15 27.02 13.57 -1.76
N HIS A 16 25.75 13.71 -1.39
CA HIS A 16 24.73 12.70 -1.69
C HIS A 16 24.50 12.66 -3.20
N ARG A 17 24.94 11.57 -3.85
CA ARG A 17 24.61 11.28 -5.27
C ARG A 17 23.10 11.36 -5.47
N ALA A 18 22.66 12.21 -6.39
CA ALA A 18 21.26 12.32 -6.78
C ALA A 18 20.73 10.97 -7.28
N LYS A 19 19.62 10.50 -6.70
CA LYS A 19 18.96 9.27 -7.13
C LYS A 19 18.38 9.48 -8.53
N VAL A 20 18.94 8.79 -9.52
CA VAL A 20 18.37 8.73 -10.87
C VAL A 20 17.17 7.79 -10.83
N TYR A 21 15.97 8.36 -10.89
CA TYR A 21 14.74 7.58 -10.99
C TYR A 21 14.54 7.19 -12.46
N ARG A 22 14.64 5.90 -12.78
CA ARG A 22 14.24 5.38 -14.10
C ARG A 22 12.75 5.12 -14.08
N GLN A 23 12.03 5.71 -15.03
CA GLN A 23 10.64 5.38 -15.29
C GLN A 23 10.58 3.96 -15.86
N VAL A 24 9.66 3.15 -15.32
CA VAL A 24 9.38 1.78 -15.79
C VAL A 24 7.90 1.66 -16.11
N THR A 25 7.56 0.90 -17.15
CA THR A 25 6.15 0.62 -17.48
C THR A 25 5.54 -0.31 -16.44
N LEU A 26 4.26 -0.12 -16.10
CA LEU A 26 3.58 -0.91 -15.06
C LEU A 26 3.66 -2.42 -15.34
N GLU A 27 3.55 -2.82 -16.61
CA GLU A 27 3.64 -4.20 -17.07
C GLU A 27 5.01 -4.84 -16.83
N SER A 28 6.10 -4.05 -16.79
CA SER A 28 7.44 -4.57 -16.54
C SER A 28 7.65 -5.04 -15.09
N LEU A 29 6.75 -4.64 -14.17
CA LEU A 29 6.84 -4.99 -12.76
C LEU A 29 6.55 -6.49 -12.55
N LYS A 30 7.37 -7.14 -11.72
CA LYS A 30 7.32 -8.58 -11.44
C LYS A 30 5.96 -9.07 -10.90
N ARG A 31 5.22 -8.21 -10.19
CA ARG A 31 3.92 -8.52 -9.55
C ARG A 31 2.71 -8.11 -10.38
N VAL A 32 2.90 -7.35 -11.45
CA VAL A 32 1.82 -6.93 -12.35
C VAL A 32 1.72 -7.98 -13.44
N VAL A 33 0.56 -8.61 -13.50
CA VAL A 33 0.28 -9.70 -14.43
C VAL A 33 -0.92 -9.33 -15.28
N VAL A 34 -0.73 -9.31 -16.59
CA VAL A 34 -1.81 -9.13 -17.55
C VAL A 34 -2.57 -10.46 -17.65
N ILE A 35 -3.85 -10.45 -17.31
CA ILE A 35 -4.67 -11.66 -17.22
C ILE A 35 -4.79 -12.36 -18.59
N GLU A 36 -4.90 -11.59 -19.67
CA GLU A 36 -4.97 -12.12 -21.03
C GLU A 36 -3.68 -12.85 -21.43
N ASP A 37 -2.51 -12.35 -21.04
CA ASP A 37 -1.24 -13.06 -21.28
C ASP A 37 -1.20 -14.41 -20.54
N ILE A 38 -1.70 -14.47 -19.30
CA ILE A 38 -1.77 -15.73 -18.55
C ILE A 38 -2.70 -16.73 -19.23
N LYS A 39 -3.85 -16.27 -19.74
CA LYS A 39 -4.76 -17.12 -20.51
C LYS A 39 -4.10 -17.61 -21.80
N ARG A 40 -3.38 -16.74 -22.51
CA ARG A 40 -2.60 -17.09 -23.71
C ARG A 40 -1.53 -18.14 -23.41
N TYR A 41 -0.74 -17.97 -22.35
CA TYR A 41 0.26 -18.95 -21.97
C TYR A 41 -0.37 -20.27 -21.51
N LYS A 42 -1.52 -20.21 -20.85
CA LYS A 42 -2.28 -21.41 -20.49
C LYS A 42 -2.66 -22.23 -21.72
N THR A 43 -3.24 -21.59 -22.74
CA THR A 43 -3.66 -22.31 -23.95
C THR A 43 -2.46 -22.91 -24.67
N ILE A 44 -1.32 -22.20 -24.75
CA ILE A 44 -0.08 -22.75 -25.28
C ILE A 44 0.33 -24.01 -24.49
N LEU A 45 0.36 -23.97 -23.15
CA LEU A 45 0.76 -25.12 -22.34
C LEU A 45 -0.24 -26.29 -22.32
N GLU A 46 -1.52 -26.06 -22.68
CA GLU A 46 -2.55 -27.11 -22.70
C GLU A 46 -2.68 -27.83 -24.03
N LEU A 47 -2.24 -27.22 -25.14
CA LEU A 47 -2.39 -27.79 -26.48
C LEU A 47 -1.49 -29.03 -26.69
N PRO A 48 -2.04 -30.18 -27.13
CA PRO A 48 -1.32 -31.46 -27.21
C PRO A 48 -0.33 -31.60 -28.40
N SER A 49 0.04 -30.52 -29.08
CA SER A 49 0.95 -30.55 -30.25
C SER A 49 1.86 -29.33 -30.33
N GLN A 50 2.32 -28.82 -29.19
CA GLN A 50 3.26 -27.70 -29.16
C GLN A 50 4.71 -28.14 -29.31
N THR A 51 5.50 -27.29 -29.96
CA THR A 51 6.95 -27.44 -30.04
C THR A 51 7.61 -27.16 -28.70
N LYS A 52 8.74 -27.83 -28.45
CA LYS A 52 9.55 -27.63 -27.24
C LYS A 52 9.90 -26.15 -27.00
N GLU A 53 10.22 -25.42 -28.07
CA GLU A 53 10.61 -24.01 -28.01
C GLU A 53 9.47 -23.13 -27.47
N ASN A 54 8.25 -23.30 -27.97
CA ASN A 54 7.09 -22.53 -27.52
C ASN A 54 6.76 -22.79 -26.05
N LEU A 55 6.90 -24.04 -25.59
CA LEU A 55 6.71 -24.40 -24.18
C LEU A 55 7.75 -23.73 -23.29
N MET A 56 9.02 -23.74 -23.72
CA MET A 56 10.11 -23.11 -22.99
C MET A 56 9.98 -21.59 -22.95
N GLU A 57 9.59 -20.96 -24.04
CA GLU A 57 9.35 -19.52 -24.11
C GLU A 57 8.20 -19.12 -23.17
N ALA A 58 7.05 -19.81 -23.25
CA ALA A 58 5.91 -19.55 -22.38
C ALA A 58 6.27 -19.71 -20.89
N LEU A 59 7.02 -20.76 -20.53
CA LEU A 59 7.48 -20.96 -19.16
C LEU A 59 8.49 -19.89 -18.72
N ASN A 60 9.39 -19.44 -19.59
CA ASN A 60 10.32 -18.35 -19.27
C ASN A 60 9.60 -17.02 -19.03
N GLU A 61 8.59 -16.69 -19.83
CA GLU A 61 7.76 -15.51 -19.60
C GLU A 61 6.95 -15.63 -18.30
N LEU A 62 6.40 -16.81 -18.01
CA LEU A 62 5.71 -17.06 -16.74
C LEU A 62 6.66 -16.97 -15.53
N LYS A 63 7.93 -17.35 -15.67
CA LYS A 63 8.95 -17.23 -14.62
C LYS A 63 9.28 -15.78 -14.28
N LYS A 64 9.21 -14.87 -15.25
CA LYS A 64 9.41 -13.43 -15.03
C LYS A 64 8.28 -12.81 -14.20
N LYS A 65 7.13 -13.47 -14.13
CA LYS A 65 5.93 -12.98 -13.45
C LYS A 65 5.62 -13.76 -12.18
N ILE A 66 5.08 -13.07 -11.19
CA ILE A 66 4.55 -13.70 -9.97
C ILE A 66 3.05 -13.37 -9.89
N PRO A 67 2.17 -14.23 -10.41
CA PRO A 67 0.73 -14.05 -10.32
C PRO A 67 0.25 -14.10 -8.87
N SER A 68 -0.79 -13.32 -8.57
CA SER A 68 -1.46 -13.35 -7.26
C SER A 68 -2.22 -14.68 -7.07
N GLN A 69 -2.58 -14.99 -5.82
CA GLN A 69 -3.37 -16.18 -5.52
C GLN A 69 -4.70 -16.19 -6.27
N GLU A 70 -5.37 -15.04 -6.39
CA GLU A 70 -6.63 -14.89 -7.13
C GLU A 70 -6.45 -15.19 -8.63
N VAL A 71 -5.37 -14.69 -9.25
CA VAL A 71 -5.06 -14.97 -10.66
C VAL A 71 -4.75 -16.45 -10.87
N LEU A 72 -4.02 -17.09 -9.96
CA LEU A 72 -3.75 -18.53 -10.02
C LEU A 72 -5.03 -19.38 -9.90
N LEU A 73 -5.95 -18.99 -9.03
CA LEU A 73 -7.23 -19.68 -8.82
C LEU A 73 -8.19 -19.51 -10.00
N SER A 74 -8.33 -18.27 -10.50
CA SER A 74 -9.25 -17.95 -11.60
C SER A 74 -8.81 -18.55 -12.93
N THR A 75 -7.52 -18.43 -13.28
CA THR A 75 -7.00 -18.92 -14.56
C THR A 75 -6.70 -20.43 -14.55
N LYS A 76 -6.48 -21.01 -13.35
CA LYS A 76 -6.01 -22.40 -13.16
C LYS A 76 -4.65 -22.68 -13.79
N ILE A 77 -3.87 -21.67 -14.18
CA ILE A 77 -2.54 -21.83 -14.78
C ILE A 77 -1.58 -22.63 -13.89
N GLY A 78 -1.74 -22.54 -12.56
CA GLY A 78 -0.96 -23.33 -11.60
C GLY A 78 -1.12 -24.84 -11.79
N HIS A 79 -2.31 -25.32 -12.17
CA HIS A 79 -2.54 -26.73 -12.46
C HIS A 79 -1.85 -27.15 -13.76
N THR A 80 -1.91 -26.30 -14.79
CA THR A 80 -1.25 -26.51 -16.06
C THR A 80 0.28 -26.59 -15.90
N VAL A 81 0.89 -25.66 -15.17
CA VAL A 81 2.34 -25.70 -14.84
C VAL A 81 2.68 -26.94 -14.02
N ASN A 82 1.82 -27.35 -13.07
CA ASN A 82 2.04 -28.58 -12.31
C ASN A 82 1.98 -29.84 -13.20
N LYS A 83 1.14 -29.85 -14.24
CA LYS A 83 1.11 -30.92 -15.25
C LYS A 83 2.39 -30.94 -16.08
N MET A 84 2.92 -29.77 -16.46
CA MET A 84 4.18 -29.63 -17.21
C MET A 84 5.40 -30.19 -16.48
N ARG A 85 5.35 -30.34 -15.15
CA ARG A 85 6.41 -31.02 -14.38
C ARG A 85 6.57 -32.50 -14.73
N LYS A 86 5.54 -33.14 -15.29
CA LYS A 86 5.55 -34.54 -15.74
C LYS A 86 5.73 -34.65 -17.26
N ASN A 87 6.14 -33.57 -17.91
CA ASN A 87 6.34 -33.60 -19.36
C ASN A 87 7.52 -34.51 -19.72
N SER A 88 7.49 -35.07 -20.92
CA SER A 88 8.52 -36.00 -21.42
C SER A 88 9.89 -35.33 -21.55
N ASP A 89 9.92 -34.03 -21.82
CA ASP A 89 11.14 -33.23 -21.91
C ASP A 89 11.68 -32.81 -20.53
N PRO A 90 12.91 -33.20 -20.15
CA PRO A 90 13.47 -32.89 -18.82
C PRO A 90 13.73 -31.39 -18.60
N GLU A 91 14.05 -30.64 -19.66
CA GLU A 91 14.26 -29.18 -19.57
C GLU A 91 12.95 -28.44 -19.26
N VAL A 92 11.85 -28.84 -19.90
CA VAL A 92 10.52 -28.26 -19.65
C VAL A 92 10.06 -28.61 -18.23
N ALA A 93 10.27 -29.86 -17.81
CA ALA A 93 9.90 -30.35 -16.49
C ALA A 93 10.65 -29.62 -15.36
N THR A 94 11.97 -29.43 -15.51
CA THR A 94 12.80 -28.70 -14.53
C THR A 94 12.44 -27.22 -14.45
N LEU A 95 12.16 -26.57 -15.59
CA LEU A 95 11.72 -25.18 -15.62
C LEU A 95 10.35 -25.02 -14.94
N ALA A 96 9.38 -25.89 -15.25
CA ALA A 96 8.07 -25.91 -14.62
C ALA A 96 8.16 -26.16 -13.10
N GLN A 97 9.06 -27.04 -12.66
CA GLN A 97 9.34 -27.28 -11.23
C GLN A 97 9.85 -26.02 -10.54
N SER A 98 10.75 -25.28 -11.18
CA SER A 98 11.30 -24.03 -10.63
C SER A 98 10.22 -22.95 -10.47
N ILE A 99 9.30 -22.84 -11.43
CA ILE A 99 8.19 -21.88 -11.40
C ILE A 99 7.19 -22.27 -10.30
N TYR A 100 6.82 -23.54 -10.24
CA TYR A 100 5.90 -24.05 -9.22
C TYR A 100 6.43 -23.82 -7.80
N THR A 101 7.71 -24.13 -7.56
CA THR A 101 8.36 -23.90 -6.25
C THR A 101 8.45 -22.41 -5.93
N MET A 102 8.84 -21.56 -6.90
CA MET A 102 8.88 -20.11 -6.72
C MET A 102 7.51 -19.54 -6.34
N TRP A 103 6.45 -19.91 -7.05
CA TRP A 103 5.09 -19.45 -6.74
C TRP A 103 4.61 -19.98 -5.38
N LYS A 104 4.89 -21.25 -5.06
CA LYS A 104 4.52 -21.85 -3.77
C LYS A 104 5.24 -21.18 -2.60
N THR A 105 6.55 -20.94 -2.72
CA THR A 105 7.36 -20.26 -1.69
C THR A 105 6.92 -18.82 -1.54
N PHE A 106 6.73 -18.08 -2.64
CA PHE A 106 6.24 -16.70 -2.59
C PHE A 106 4.86 -16.59 -1.94
N MET A 107 3.94 -17.51 -2.24
CA MET A 107 2.64 -17.56 -1.57
C MET A 107 2.81 -17.86 -0.07
N LYS A 108 3.66 -18.83 0.32
CA LYS A 108 3.89 -19.14 1.73
C LYS A 108 4.49 -17.97 2.50
N GLU A 109 5.47 -17.27 1.91
CA GLU A 109 6.14 -16.12 2.53
C GLU A 109 5.25 -14.88 2.58
N ASN A 110 4.44 -14.63 1.54
CA ASN A 110 3.56 -13.46 1.50
C ASN A 110 2.17 -13.69 2.11
N ARG A 111 1.74 -14.92 2.40
CA ARG A 111 0.50 -15.19 3.15
C ARG A 111 0.52 -14.53 4.54
N ASN A 112 1.70 -14.47 5.16
CA ASN A 112 1.91 -13.87 6.48
C ASN A 112 2.39 -12.42 6.41
N LYS A 113 2.47 -11.83 5.21
CA LYS A 113 2.85 -10.43 5.07
C LYS A 113 1.65 -9.58 5.45
N GLN A 114 1.54 -9.32 6.75
CA GLN A 114 0.58 -8.37 7.31
C GLN A 114 0.62 -7.10 6.46
N SER A 115 -0.55 -6.57 6.13
CA SER A 115 -0.69 -5.24 5.54
C SER A 115 0.21 -4.30 6.32
N ILE A 116 1.02 -3.51 5.62
CA ILE A 116 1.85 -2.50 6.27
C ILE A 116 0.88 -1.45 6.80
N GLU A 117 0.46 -1.62 8.05
CA GLU A 117 -0.25 -0.61 8.80
C GLU A 117 0.76 0.51 9.06
N VAL A 118 0.72 1.54 8.21
CA VAL A 118 1.46 2.77 8.46
C VAL A 118 0.73 3.50 9.59
N ARG A 119 1.03 3.10 10.82
CA ARG A 119 0.61 3.82 12.02
C ARG A 119 1.42 5.11 12.13
N CYS A 120 0.79 6.16 12.64
CA CYS A 120 1.54 7.35 12.98
C CYS A 120 2.44 7.07 14.20
N ASP A 121 3.47 7.89 14.39
CA ASP A 121 4.32 7.80 15.58
C ASP A 121 3.49 8.05 16.86
N PRO A 122 3.93 7.57 18.03
CA PRO A 122 3.17 7.69 19.28
C PRO A 122 2.78 9.14 19.65
N LYS A 123 3.61 10.12 19.28
CA LYS A 123 3.33 11.54 19.57
C LYS A 123 2.19 12.03 18.69
N THR A 124 2.19 11.68 17.41
CA THR A 124 1.08 11.96 16.50
C THR A 124 -0.22 11.29 16.97
N GLU A 125 -0.19 10.02 17.36
CA GLU A 125 -1.39 9.32 17.86
C GLU A 125 -1.95 9.95 19.15
N SER A 126 -1.10 10.37 20.08
CA SER A 126 -1.55 11.05 21.31
C SER A 126 -2.22 12.40 21.03
N LEU A 127 -1.69 13.17 20.08
CA LEU A 127 -2.29 14.44 19.64
C LEU A 127 -3.65 14.22 18.96
N ARG A 128 -3.79 13.15 18.17
CA ARG A 128 -5.06 12.77 17.54
C ARG A 128 -6.08 12.29 18.58
N SER A 129 -5.65 11.53 19.58
CA SER A 129 -6.50 11.16 20.73
C SER A 129 -7.02 12.40 21.47
N ASN A 130 -6.16 13.40 21.72
CA ASN A 130 -6.59 14.66 22.33
C ASN A 130 -7.57 15.44 21.46
N ALA A 131 -7.38 15.45 20.13
CA ALA A 131 -8.35 16.07 19.22
C ALA A 131 -9.72 15.37 19.29
N ARG A 132 -9.75 14.03 19.35
CA ARG A 132 -10.99 13.26 19.54
C ARG A 132 -11.69 13.61 20.86
N LYS A 133 -10.94 13.78 21.96
CA LYS A 133 -11.49 14.25 23.25
C LYS A 133 -12.12 15.64 23.16
N LEU A 134 -11.49 16.57 22.44
CA LEU A 134 -12.07 17.92 22.26
C LEU A 134 -13.35 17.88 21.40
N LEU A 135 -13.40 16.99 20.41
CA LEU A 135 -14.57 16.81 19.55
C LEU A 135 -15.71 16.09 20.29
N SER A 136 -15.39 15.11 21.15
CA SER A 136 -16.39 14.42 21.96
C SER A 136 -17.07 15.37 22.95
N GLU A 137 -16.29 16.23 23.61
CA GLU A 137 -16.81 17.30 24.47
C GLU A 137 -17.69 18.29 23.69
N ALA A 138 -17.34 18.61 22.45
CA ALA A 138 -18.11 19.54 21.63
C ALA A 138 -19.42 18.95 21.10
N LEU A 139 -19.46 17.63 20.86
CA LEU A 139 -20.64 16.90 20.39
C LEU A 139 -21.48 16.32 21.52
N GLU A 140 -20.99 16.34 22.77
CA GLU A 140 -21.60 15.70 23.94
C GLU A 140 -21.81 14.19 23.72
N LEU A 141 -20.86 13.55 23.05
CA LEU A 141 -20.87 12.12 22.75
C LEU A 141 -19.79 11.38 23.54
N LYS A 142 -19.89 10.06 23.61
CA LYS A 142 -18.87 9.21 24.25
C LYS A 142 -17.54 9.30 23.47
N ASN A 143 -16.42 9.25 24.18
CA ASN A 143 -15.08 9.40 23.58
C ASN A 143 -14.75 8.40 22.46
N ASP A 144 -15.41 7.23 22.46
CA ASP A 144 -15.20 6.15 21.50
C ASP A 144 -16.35 6.04 20.47
N ASP A 145 -17.12 7.11 20.26
CA ASP A 145 -18.15 7.13 19.22
C ASP A 145 -17.51 7.11 17.82
N LEU A 146 -18.06 6.28 16.95
CA LEU A 146 -17.65 6.14 15.55
C LEU A 146 -17.75 7.47 14.78
N LEU A 147 -18.71 8.34 15.15
CA LEU A 147 -18.87 9.65 14.52
C LEU A 147 -17.68 10.57 14.82
N ILE A 148 -17.19 10.58 16.06
CA ILE A 148 -16.01 11.38 16.44
C ILE A 148 -14.76 10.86 15.74
N GLU A 149 -14.61 9.54 15.68
CA GLU A 149 -13.51 8.90 14.97
C GLU A 149 -13.53 9.26 13.47
N ASN A 150 -14.71 9.24 12.84
CA ASN A 150 -14.88 9.60 11.45
C ASN A 150 -14.50 11.08 11.20
N ILE A 151 -14.99 12.00 12.03
CA ILE A 151 -14.68 13.43 11.92
C ILE A 151 -13.18 13.68 12.02
N GLU A 152 -12.51 13.12 13.03
CA GLU A 152 -11.06 13.32 13.18
C GLU A 152 -10.27 12.71 12.02
N ARG A 153 -10.61 11.49 11.58
CA ARG A 153 -9.95 10.83 10.45
C ARG A 153 -10.11 11.61 9.16
N GLU A 154 -11.28 12.17 8.92
CA GLU A 154 -11.54 12.99 7.73
C GLU A 154 -10.78 14.33 7.81
N ILE A 155 -10.69 14.98 8.97
CA ILE A 155 -9.86 16.18 9.16
C ILE A 155 -8.39 15.85 8.86
N PHE A 156 -7.89 14.76 9.42
CA PHE A 156 -6.51 14.31 9.20
C PHE A 156 -6.25 14.02 7.72
N HIS A 157 -7.17 13.35 7.04
CA HIS A 157 -7.11 13.09 5.60
C HIS A 157 -7.02 14.37 4.78
N GLN A 158 -7.95 15.32 5.01
CA GLN A 158 -8.01 16.57 4.27
C GLN A 158 -6.83 17.51 4.56
N CYS A 159 -6.20 17.38 5.72
CA CYS A 159 -5.02 18.16 6.12
C CYS A 159 -3.68 17.51 5.73
N SER A 160 -3.68 16.69 4.67
CA SER A 160 -2.49 16.01 4.12
C SER A 160 -1.88 14.93 5.02
N ARG A 161 -2.65 14.36 5.95
CA ARG A 161 -2.21 13.29 6.87
C ARG A 161 -1.01 13.69 7.72
N LEU A 162 -0.97 14.97 8.14
CA LEU A 162 0.06 15.53 9.00
C LEU A 162 -0.59 16.40 10.08
N ILE A 163 -0.05 16.38 11.30
CA ILE A 163 -0.47 17.32 12.37
C ILE A 163 0.26 18.66 12.17
N ASN A 164 -0.09 19.32 11.06
CA ASN A 164 0.40 20.64 10.70
C ASN A 164 -0.50 21.74 11.30
N ILE A 165 -0.15 22.99 11.02
CA ILE A 165 -0.94 24.17 11.43
C ILE A 165 -2.40 24.08 10.90
N PRO A 166 -2.66 23.77 9.61
CA PRO A 166 -4.01 23.57 9.08
C PRO A 166 -4.87 22.56 9.87
N TYR A 167 -4.30 21.39 10.20
CA TYR A 167 -4.99 20.38 11.02
C TYR A 167 -5.43 20.98 12.36
N ARG A 168 -4.51 21.61 13.08
CA ARG A 168 -4.80 22.19 14.40
C ARG A 168 -5.76 23.38 14.34
N ARG A 169 -5.76 24.16 13.26
CA ARG A 169 -6.71 25.27 13.04
C ARG A 169 -8.09 24.75 12.72
N THR A 170 -8.19 23.72 11.88
CA THR A 170 -9.46 23.09 11.49
C THR A 170 -10.12 22.44 12.70
N VAL A 171 -9.39 21.63 13.50
CA VAL A 171 -9.92 21.03 14.73
C VAL A 171 -10.47 22.10 15.68
N ARG A 172 -9.71 23.17 15.96
CA ARG A 172 -10.17 24.24 16.86
C ARG A 172 -11.39 24.98 16.34
N THR A 173 -11.40 25.30 15.03
CA THR A 173 -12.53 25.98 14.39
C THR A 173 -13.78 25.11 14.50
N LEU A 174 -13.66 23.81 14.22
CA LEU A 174 -14.77 22.87 14.24
C LEU A 174 -15.29 22.65 15.67
N VAL A 175 -14.41 22.48 16.66
CA VAL A 175 -14.78 22.41 18.08
C VAL A 175 -15.54 23.66 18.52
N PHE A 176 -15.06 24.85 18.13
CA PHE A 176 -15.73 26.10 18.48
C PHE A 176 -17.09 26.24 17.80
N THR A 177 -17.19 25.93 16.51
CA THR A 177 -18.47 25.95 15.79
C THR A 177 -19.47 24.98 16.40
N LEU A 178 -19.06 23.75 16.72
CA LEU A 178 -19.94 22.74 17.31
C LEU A 178 -20.39 23.15 18.73
N LYS A 179 -19.51 23.79 19.51
CA LYS A 179 -19.86 24.33 20.83
C LYS A 179 -20.84 25.50 20.75
N GLN A 180 -20.72 26.37 19.75
CA GLN A 180 -21.55 27.58 19.66
C GLN A 180 -22.85 27.42 18.86
N LYS A 181 -22.85 26.63 17.79
CA LYS A 181 -23.99 26.47 16.87
C LYS A 181 -24.67 25.13 17.12
N SER A 182 -25.71 25.13 17.96
CA SER A 182 -26.51 23.94 18.27
C SER A 182 -27.14 23.30 17.02
N GLU A 183 -27.55 24.10 16.05
CA GLU A 183 -28.13 23.60 14.79
C GLU A 183 -27.14 22.72 14.01
N VAL A 184 -25.89 23.17 13.84
CA VAL A 184 -24.84 22.40 13.16
C VAL A 184 -24.52 21.13 13.93
N ARG A 185 -24.53 21.19 15.27
CA ARG A 185 -24.31 20.02 16.13
C ARG A 185 -25.38 18.95 15.90
N GLU A 186 -26.65 19.34 15.89
CA GLU A 186 -27.77 18.40 15.68
C GLU A 186 -27.80 17.85 14.24
N GLN A 187 -27.46 18.66 13.23
CA GLN A 187 -27.32 18.19 11.84
C GLN A 187 -26.23 17.12 11.69
N VAL A 188 -25.13 17.25 12.43
CA VAL A 188 -24.03 16.28 12.42
C VAL A 188 -24.41 15.00 13.18
N LYS A 189 -25.08 15.11 14.34
CA LYS A 189 -25.59 13.95 15.10
C LYS A 189 -26.63 13.14 14.32
N THR A 190 -27.47 13.83 13.54
CA THR A 190 -28.52 13.19 12.72
C THR A 190 -28.04 12.74 11.34
N TYR A 191 -26.73 12.81 11.06
CA TYR A 191 -26.12 12.46 9.77
C TYR A 191 -26.65 13.24 8.56
N ARG A 192 -27.37 14.35 8.78
CA ARG A 192 -27.91 15.18 7.70
C ARG A 192 -26.83 15.97 6.97
N LEU A 193 -25.78 16.35 7.68
CA LEU A 193 -24.60 17.00 7.10
C LEU A 193 -23.44 15.99 7.01
N PRO A 194 -23.02 15.59 5.79
CA PRO A 194 -21.87 14.71 5.63
C PRO A 194 -20.61 15.29 6.26
N VAL A 195 -19.88 14.45 6.99
CA VAL A 195 -18.63 14.83 7.68
C VAL A 195 -17.62 15.49 6.73
N LYS A 196 -17.52 14.98 5.50
CA LYS A 196 -16.65 15.54 4.46
C LYS A 196 -16.97 17.02 4.15
N GLN A 197 -18.25 17.33 3.94
CA GLN A 197 -18.72 18.68 3.62
C GLN A 197 -18.59 19.62 4.84
N LEU A 198 -18.86 19.10 6.04
CA LEU A 198 -18.64 19.85 7.29
C LEU A 198 -17.19 20.35 7.37
N ILE A 199 -16.22 19.47 7.08
CA ILE A 199 -14.80 19.78 7.20
C ILE A 199 -14.34 20.69 6.07
N GLU A 200 -14.79 20.48 4.84
CA GLU A 200 -14.50 21.38 3.70
C GLU A 200 -14.93 22.82 4.01
N ASN A 201 -16.12 22.99 4.59
CA ASN A 201 -16.67 24.30 4.95
C ASN A 201 -15.90 25.02 6.09
N HIS A 202 -15.14 24.28 6.90
CA HIS A 202 -14.44 24.80 8.08
C HIS A 202 -12.92 24.71 7.99
N LYS A 203 -12.39 24.22 6.86
CA LYS A 203 -10.97 24.13 6.59
C LYS A 203 -10.40 25.54 6.36
N LYS A 204 -9.31 25.85 7.06
CA LYS A 204 -8.56 27.12 6.97
C LYS A 204 -7.09 26.88 6.72
#